data_AF-A0A920RH00-F1
#
_entry.id   AF-A0A920RH00-F1
#
_cell.length_a   1.000
_cell.length_b   1.000
_cell.length_c   1.000
_cell.angle_alpha   90.00
_cell.angle_beta   90.00
_cell.angle_gamma   90.00
#
_symmetry.space_group_name_H-M   'P 1'
#
loop_
_entity.id
_entity.type
_entity.pdbx_description
1 polymer ?
#
loop_
_entity_poly.entity_id
_entity_poly.type
_entity_poly.pdbx_seq_one_letter_code
_entity_poly.pdbx_strand_id
1 'polypeptide(L)'
;MIVTDQTVLFLILGAVFGFLLWGRVRYDLVAFGALVVAVIAGAVPSGVAFSGFGHPATVIVALVLIFSRGLSNSGAVELLARYVVSSTRPLVVHIGLMSGVGAVLSAVMNNVAALALLMPIDSEAATRASGVQA
;
A
#
# COMPACT_ATOMS: atom_id res chain seq x y z
N MET A 1 5.10 -2.64 37.25
CA MET A 1 5.13 -1.45 36.35
C MET A 1 5.26 -1.89 34.89
N ILE A 2 6.30 -2.63 34.49
CA ILE A 2 6.50 -3.10 33.09
C ILE A 2 5.31 -3.95 32.54
N VAL A 3 4.73 -4.82 33.38
CA VAL A 3 3.61 -5.70 32.95
C VAL A 3 2.35 -4.90 32.61
N THR A 4 2.07 -3.81 33.34
CA THR A 4 0.87 -3.00 33.14
C THR A 4 0.93 -2.23 31.82
N ASP A 5 2.08 -1.61 31.52
CA ASP A 5 2.28 -0.81 30.31
C ASP A 5 2.22 -1.70 29.05
N GLN A 6 2.83 -2.88 29.12
CA GLN A 6 2.81 -3.86 28.03
C GLN A 6 1.39 -4.39 27.78
N THR A 7 0.62 -4.69 28.83
CA THR A 7 -0.79 -5.11 28.69
C THR A 7 -1.65 -4.02 28.04
N VAL A 8 -1.46 -2.75 28.42
CA VAL A 8 -2.19 -1.61 27.82
C VAL A 8 -1.87 -1.48 26.34
N LEU A 9 -0.60 -1.58 25.95
CA LEU A 9 -0.20 -1.53 24.55
C LEU A 9 -0.79 -2.69 23.73
N PHE A 10 -0.78 -3.91 24.26
CA PHE A 10 -1.37 -5.07 23.58
C PHE A 10 -2.89 -4.95 23.45
N LEU A 11 -3.58 -4.41 24.45
CA LEU A 11 -5.02 -4.15 24.36
C LEU A 11 -5.34 -3.12 23.28
N ILE A 12 -4.58 -2.02 23.23
CA ILE A 12 -4.74 -0.99 22.19
C ILE A 12 -4.49 -1.60 20.81
N LEU A 13 -3.41 -2.37 20.66
CA LEU A 13 -3.06 -3.02 19.40
C LEU A 13 -4.14 -4.02 18.95
N GLY A 14 -4.62 -4.86 19.87
CA GLY A 14 -5.70 -5.81 19.62
C GLY A 14 -7.01 -5.12 19.20
N ALA A 15 -7.36 -4.02 19.88
CA ALA A 15 -8.53 -3.21 19.53
C ALA A 15 -8.37 -2.59 18.13
N VAL A 16 -7.20 -2.02 17.81
CA VAL A 16 -6.91 -1.49 16.47
C VAL A 16 -7.10 -2.56 15.42
N PHE A 17 -6.47 -3.73 15.55
CA PHE A 17 -6.66 -4.81 14.59
C PHE A 17 -8.13 -5.25 14.49
N GLY A 18 -8.84 -5.38 15.61
CA GLY A 18 -10.26 -5.69 15.61
C GLY A 18 -11.08 -4.68 14.79
N PHE A 19 -10.87 -3.38 15.01
CA PHE A 19 -11.57 -2.32 14.27
C PHE A 19 -11.16 -2.25 12.80
N LEU A 20 -9.87 -2.42 12.48
CA LEU A 20 -9.38 -2.44 11.10
C LEU A 20 -9.94 -3.63 10.32
N LEU A 21 -10.01 -4.82 10.93
CA LEU A 21 -10.59 -6.01 10.31
C LEU A 21 -12.12 -5.91 10.16
N TRP A 22 -12.80 -5.28 11.12
CA TRP A 22 -14.26 -5.09 11.08
C TRP A 22 -14.71 -4.17 9.94
N GLY A 23 -13.84 -3.25 9.47
CA GLY A 23 -14.03 -2.49 8.24
C GLY A 23 -15.18 -1.47 8.19
N ARG A 24 -16.03 -1.38 9.23
CA ARG A 24 -17.13 -0.38 9.28
C ARG A 24 -16.66 1.04 9.54
N VAL A 25 -15.58 1.21 10.31
CA VAL A 25 -15.06 2.53 10.70
C VAL A 25 -13.94 2.90 9.76
N ARG A 26 -13.88 4.16 9.34
CA ARG A 26 -12.78 4.68 8.52
C ARG A 26 -11.44 4.39 9.20
N TYR A 27 -10.52 3.77 8.46
CA TYR A 27 -9.20 3.36 8.94
C TYR A 27 -8.42 4.51 9.59
N ASP A 28 -8.49 5.70 9.01
CA ASP A 28 -7.86 6.92 9.56
C ASP A 28 -8.37 7.21 10.98
N LEU A 29 -9.68 7.10 11.19
CA LEU A 29 -10.32 7.42 12.46
C LEU A 29 -9.95 6.39 13.54
N VAL A 30 -9.83 5.11 13.16
CA VAL A 30 -9.34 4.05 14.04
C VAL A 30 -7.90 4.33 14.47
N ALA A 31 -7.03 4.67 13.51
CA ALA A 31 -5.61 4.94 13.78
C ALA A 31 -5.40 6.18 14.66
N PHE A 32 -6.06 7.31 14.33
CA PHE A 32 -5.98 8.52 15.14
C PHE A 32 -6.61 8.33 16.52
N GLY A 33 -7.75 7.64 16.62
CA GLY A 33 -8.39 7.34 17.89
C GLY A 33 -7.50 6.50 18.80
N ALA A 34 -6.86 5.46 18.25
CA ALA A 34 -5.92 4.64 19.00
C ALA A 34 -4.67 5.41 19.47
N LEU A 35 -4.14 6.31 18.64
CA LEU A 35 -3.04 7.19 19.03
C LEU A 35 -3.43 8.10 20.22
N VAL A 36 -4.62 8.70 20.17
CA VAL A 36 -5.14 9.53 21.27
C VAL A 36 -5.29 8.71 22.56
N VAL A 37 -5.88 7.52 22.47
CA VAL A 37 -6.03 6.61 23.61
C VAL A 37 -4.67 6.21 24.18
N ALA A 38 -3.68 5.91 23.34
CA ALA A 38 -2.33 5.54 23.77
C ALA A 38 -1.60 6.67 24.50
N VAL A 39 -1.78 7.92 24.06
CA VAL A 39 -1.21 9.10 24.74
C VAL A 39 -1.90 9.37 26.07
N ILE A 40 -3.24 9.32 26.12
CA ILE A 40 -4.02 9.53 27.36
C ILE A 40 -3.72 8.43 28.39
N ALA A 41 -3.57 7.19 27.94
CA ALA A 41 -3.21 6.07 28.80
C ALA A 41 -1.75 6.11 29.29
N GLY A 42 -0.95 7.09 28.84
CA GLY A 42 0.47 7.23 29.20
C GLY A 42 1.39 6.20 28.53
N ALA A 43 0.86 5.38 27.62
CA ALA A 43 1.61 4.35 26.92
C ALA A 43 2.57 4.96 25.86
N VAL A 44 2.26 6.15 25.36
CA VAL A 44 3.10 6.90 24.43
C VAL A 44 3.27 8.35 24.93
N PRO A 45 4.50 8.85 25.12
CA PRO A 45 4.70 10.25 25.49
C PRO A 45 4.21 11.20 24.39
N SER A 46 3.49 12.25 24.78
CA SER A 46 2.87 13.21 23.85
C SER A 46 3.88 13.86 22.88
N GLY A 47 5.11 14.12 23.35
CA GLY A 47 6.18 14.71 22.54
C GLY A 47 6.67 13.85 21.38
N VAL A 48 6.44 12.53 21.42
CA VAL A 48 6.85 11.59 20.35
C VAL A 48 5.67 10.92 19.65
N ALA A 49 4.43 11.24 20.03
CA ALA A 49 3.22 10.62 19.50
C ALA A 49 3.12 10.71 17.96
N PHE A 50 3.56 11.83 17.38
CA PHE A 50 3.53 12.07 15.94
C PHE A 50 4.84 11.72 15.21
N SER A 51 5.83 11.14 15.90
CA SER A 51 7.13 10.79 15.30
C SER A 51 7.00 9.81 14.12
N GLY A 52 5.95 8.98 14.09
CA GLY A 52 5.65 8.08 12.98
C GLY A 52 5.33 8.79 11.64
N PHE A 53 4.87 10.04 11.66
CA PHE A 53 4.62 10.80 10.43
C PHE A 53 5.91 11.22 9.70
N GLY A 54 7.02 11.36 10.42
CA GLY A 54 8.34 11.63 9.85
C GLY A 54 9.13 10.35 9.50
N HIS A 55 8.52 9.18 9.65
CA HIS A 55 9.21 7.92 9.39
C HIS A 55 9.45 7.74 7.88
N PRO A 56 10.61 7.22 7.44
CA PRO A 56 10.88 7.03 6.02
C PRO A 56 9.79 6.24 5.29
N ALA A 57 9.16 5.27 5.94
CA ALA A 57 8.09 4.48 5.33
C ALA A 57 6.83 5.31 4.99
N THR A 58 6.40 6.24 5.85
CA THR A 58 5.22 7.08 5.58
C THR A 58 5.49 8.05 4.43
N VAL A 59 6.72 8.59 4.36
CA VAL A 59 7.16 9.42 3.23
C VAL A 59 7.19 8.63 1.92
N ILE A 60 7.72 7.41 1.93
CA ILE A 60 7.75 6.54 0.74
C ILE A 60 6.34 6.26 0.23
N VAL A 61 5.38 5.93 1.10
CA VAL A 61 3.98 5.69 0.67
C VAL A 61 3.39 6.95 0.03
N ALA A 62 3.61 8.13 0.62
CA ALA A 62 3.15 9.39 0.03
C ALA A 62 3.76 9.63 -1.37
N LEU A 63 5.07 9.42 -1.52
CA LEU A 63 5.76 9.55 -2.79
C LEU A 63 5.25 8.56 -3.83
N VAL A 64 5.00 7.31 -3.44
CA VAL A 64 4.44 6.27 -4.32
C VAL A 64 3.05 6.65 -4.83
N LEU A 65 2.19 7.19 -3.97
CA LEU A 65 0.84 7.66 -4.36
C LEU A 65 0.92 8.83 -5.35
N ILE A 66 1.82 9.80 -5.09
CA ILE A 66 2.06 10.94 -5.98
C ILE A 66 2.62 10.47 -7.32
N PHE A 67 3.62 9.58 -7.29
CA PHE A 67 4.27 9.05 -8.48
C PHE A 67 3.31 8.24 -9.34
N SER A 68 2.50 7.36 -8.73
CA SER A 68 1.44 6.61 -9.42
C SER A 68 0.47 7.54 -10.15
N ARG A 69 0.01 8.60 -9.49
CA ARG A 69 -0.84 9.62 -10.12
C ARG A 69 -0.12 10.43 -11.20
N GLY A 70 1.15 10.78 -10.99
CA GLY A 70 1.97 11.49 -11.97
C GLY A 70 2.20 10.67 -13.25
N LEU A 71 2.44 9.37 -13.11
CA LEU A 71 2.58 8.45 -14.24
C LEU A 71 1.27 8.31 -15.02
N SER A 72 0.15 8.11 -14.33
CA SER A 72 -1.17 8.02 -14.98
C SER A 72 -1.57 9.33 -15.67
N ASN A 73 -1.30 10.48 -15.06
CA ASN A 73 -1.68 11.77 -15.64
C ASN A 73 -0.77 12.22 -16.79
N SER A 74 0.41 11.61 -16.96
CA SER A 74 1.38 11.94 -18.01
C SER A 74 1.28 11.04 -19.25
N GLY A 75 0.42 10.01 -19.25
CA GLY A 75 0.36 9.04 -20.35
C GLY A 75 1.49 8.01 -20.35
N ALA A 76 2.38 8.06 -19.35
CA ALA A 76 3.56 7.20 -19.27
C ALA A 76 3.17 5.73 -19.03
N VAL A 77 2.09 5.49 -18.27
CA VAL A 77 1.54 4.15 -18.04
C VAL A 77 1.08 3.54 -19.36
N GLU A 78 0.39 4.29 -20.20
CA GLU A 78 -0.14 3.84 -21.49
C GLU A 78 0.98 3.55 -22.50
N LEU A 79 2.08 4.33 -22.46
CA LEU A 79 3.28 4.07 -23.25
C LEU A 79 3.99 2.79 -22.82
N LEU A 80 4.16 2.59 -21.52
CA LEU A 80 4.73 1.35 -20.97
C LEU A 80 3.84 0.15 -21.27
N ALA A 81 2.52 0.27 -21.08
CA ALA A 81 1.55 -0.78 -21.37
C ALA A 81 1.59 -1.20 -22.84
N ARG A 82 1.72 -0.26 -23.79
CA ARG A 82 1.86 -0.61 -25.22
C ARG A 82 3.12 -1.42 -25.54
N TYR A 83 4.21 -1.20 -24.81
CA TYR A 83 5.47 -1.91 -25.03
C TYR A 83 5.51 -3.27 -24.31
N VAL A 84 4.84 -3.35 -23.17
CA VAL A 84 4.85 -4.50 -22.26
C VAL A 84 3.68 -5.47 -22.53
N VAL A 85 2.54 -4.96 -23.00
CA VAL A 85 1.33 -5.72 -23.33
C VAL A 85 1.29 -6.00 -24.84
N SER A 86 1.88 -7.11 -25.27
CA SER A 86 1.65 -7.65 -26.62
C SER A 86 0.49 -8.65 -26.60
N SER A 87 -0.61 -8.35 -27.31
CA SER A 87 -1.81 -9.20 -27.41
C SER A 87 -1.60 -10.58 -28.03
N THR A 88 -0.39 -10.92 -28.49
CA THR A 88 -0.09 -12.16 -29.21
C THR A 88 0.50 -13.28 -28.35
N ARG A 89 0.69 -13.06 -27.03
CA ARG A 89 1.32 -14.05 -26.14
C ARG A 89 0.29 -14.91 -25.39
N PRO A 90 0.55 -16.23 -25.20
CA PRO A 90 -0.29 -17.07 -24.35
C PRO A 90 -0.28 -16.56 -22.91
N LEU A 91 -1.44 -16.63 -22.24
CA LEU A 91 -1.73 -16.04 -20.92
C LEU A 91 -0.64 -16.36 -19.87
N VAL A 92 -0.17 -17.60 -19.84
CA VAL A 92 0.87 -18.07 -18.90
C VAL A 92 2.19 -17.31 -19.07
N VAL A 93 2.59 -17.02 -20.32
CA VAL A 93 3.82 -16.27 -20.61
C VAL A 93 3.67 -14.80 -20.22
N HIS A 94 2.47 -14.24 -20.37
CA HIS A 94 2.19 -12.86 -19.96
C HIS A 94 2.24 -12.70 -18.43
N ILE A 95 1.57 -13.60 -17.70
CA ILE A 95 1.60 -13.62 -16.23
C ILE A 95 3.03 -13.85 -15.71
N GLY A 96 3.78 -14.79 -16.31
CA GLY A 96 5.16 -15.07 -15.92
C GLY A 96 6.09 -13.87 -16.14
N LEU A 97 5.92 -13.14 -17.25
CA LEU A 97 6.69 -11.94 -17.53
C LEU A 97 6.35 -10.80 -16.56
N MET A 98 5.05 -10.54 -16.31
CA MET A 98 4.62 -9.50 -15.35
C MET A 98 5.11 -9.81 -13.94
N SER A 99 4.98 -11.07 -13.53
CA SER A 99 5.48 -11.55 -12.22
C SER A 99 7.00 -11.41 -12.11
N GLY A 100 7.75 -11.71 -13.18
CA GLY A 100 9.21 -11.57 -13.21
C GLY A 100 9.65 -10.10 -13.13
N VAL A 101 9.02 -9.22 -13.90
CA VAL A 101 9.26 -7.77 -13.83
C VAL A 101 8.93 -7.26 -12.42
N GLY A 102 7.81 -7.70 -11.85
CA GLY A 102 7.43 -7.31 -10.50
C GLY A 102 8.37 -7.83 -9.41
N ALA A 103 8.92 -9.03 -9.56
CA ALA A 103 9.92 -9.56 -8.65
C ALA A 103 11.21 -8.74 -8.67
N VAL A 104 11.69 -8.37 -9.86
CA VAL A 104 12.90 -7.52 -10.02
C VAL A 104 12.67 -6.13 -9.44
N LEU A 105 11.52 -5.50 -9.73
CA LEU A 105 11.18 -4.18 -9.18
C LEU A 105 11.00 -4.22 -7.66
N SER A 106 10.36 -5.28 -7.13
CA SER A 106 10.16 -5.45 -5.68
C SER A 106 11.48 -5.64 -4.94
N ALA A 107 12.44 -6.36 -5.55
CA ALA A 107 13.78 -6.55 -4.98
C ALA A 107 14.56 -5.23 -4.79
N VAL A 108 14.22 -4.17 -5.53
CA VAL A 108 14.94 -2.88 -5.49
C VAL A 108 14.20 -1.82 -4.66
N MET A 109 12.87 -1.81 -4.63
CA MET A 109 12.10 -0.63 -4.17
C MET A 109 11.08 -0.86 -3.04
N ASN A 110 10.91 -2.09 -2.53
CA ASN A 110 9.84 -2.52 -1.60
C ASN A 110 8.52 -2.89 -2.31
N ASN A 111 7.83 -3.89 -1.74
CA ASN A 111 6.61 -4.52 -2.25
C ASN A 111 5.46 -3.53 -2.52
N VAL A 112 5.30 -2.49 -1.69
CA VAL A 112 4.22 -1.49 -1.86
C VAL A 112 4.48 -0.60 -3.08
N ALA A 113 5.71 -0.15 -3.28
CA ALA A 113 6.09 0.66 -4.43
C ALA A 113 5.99 -0.16 -5.73
N ALA A 114 6.44 -1.42 -5.72
CA ALA A 114 6.30 -2.33 -6.85
C ALA A 114 4.84 -2.57 -7.23
N LEU A 115 3.97 -2.88 -6.25
CA LEU A 115 2.53 -3.08 -6.50
C LEU A 115 1.86 -1.83 -7.09
N ALA A 116 2.18 -0.65 -6.58
CA ALA A 116 1.59 0.60 -7.08
C ALA A 116 1.97 0.93 -8.54
N LEU A 117 3.10 0.41 -9.03
CA LEU A 117 3.56 0.58 -10.41
C LEU A 117 3.00 -0.46 -11.37
N LEU A 118 2.77 -1.69 -10.88
CA LEU A 118 2.26 -2.78 -11.69
C LEU A 118 0.74 -2.80 -11.75
N MET A 119 0.05 -2.36 -10.69
CA MET A 119 -1.42 -2.37 -10.61
C MET A 119 -2.12 -1.71 -11.82
N PRO A 120 -1.69 -0.54 -12.33
CA PRO A 120 -2.30 0.05 -13.53
C PRO A 120 -2.10 -0.83 -14.77
N ILE A 121 -0.90 -1.40 -14.94
CA ILE A 121 -0.51 -2.22 -16.09
C ILE A 121 -1.27 -3.56 -16.08
N ASP A 122 -1.33 -4.20 -14.92
CA ASP A 122 -2.07 -5.45 -14.70
C ASP A 122 -3.58 -5.23 -14.92
N SER A 123 -4.13 -4.11 -14.46
CA SER A 123 -5.54 -3.78 -14.67
C SER A 123 -5.85 -3.53 -16.14
N GLU A 124 -4.95 -2.88 -16.89
CA GLU A 124 -5.12 -2.67 -18.33
C GLU A 124 -5.01 -3.99 -19.10
N ALA A 125 -4.06 -4.85 -18.74
CA ALA A 125 -3.90 -6.19 -19.30
C ALA A 125 -5.14 -7.07 -19.06
N ALA A 126 -5.70 -7.05 -17.85
CA ALA A 126 -6.93 -7.77 -17.50
C ALA A 126 -8.14 -7.26 -18.29
N THR A 127 -8.25 -5.95 -18.51
CA THR A 127 -9.34 -5.35 -19.29
C THR A 127 -9.27 -5.74 -20.77
N ARG A 128 -8.06 -5.79 -21.35
CA ARG A 128 -7.87 -6.26 -22.74
C ARG A 128 -8.13 -7.76 -22.90
N ALA A 129 -7.72 -8.58 -21.92
CA ALA A 129 -7.94 -10.03 -21.94
C ALA A 129 -9.43 -10.42 -21.77
N SER A 130 -10.22 -9.58 -21.08
CA SER A 130 -11.66 -9.81 -20.85
C SER A 130 -12.57 -9.32 -21.99
N GLY A 131 -12.02 -8.69 -23.04
CA GLY A 131 -12.79 -8.30 -24.24
C GLY A 131 -13.76 -7.12 -24.04
N VAL A 132 -13.64 -6.36 -22.96
CA VAL A 132 -14.56 -5.25 -22.61
C VAL A 132 -14.35 -3.98 -23.47
N GLN A 133 -13.37 -3.98 -24.38
CA GLN A 133 -13.15 -2.93 -25.39
C GLN A 133 -13.32 -3.45 -26.83
N ALA A 134 -14.40 -4.18 -27.10
CA ALA A 134 -14.89 -4.44 -28.46
C ALA A 134 -16.15 -3.62 -28.75
#